data_AF-A0A1X7UR98-F1
#
_entry.id   AF-A0A1X7UR98-F1
#
_cell.length_a   1.000
_cell.length_b   1.000
_cell.length_c   1.000
_cell.angle_alpha   90.00
_cell.angle_beta   90.00
_cell.angle_gamma   90.00
#
_symmetry.space_group_name_H-M   'P 1'
#
loop_
_entity.id
_entity.type
_entity.pdbx_description
1 polymer ?
#
loop_
_entity_poly.entity_id
_entity_poly.type
_entity_poly.pdbx_seq_one_letter_code
_entity_poly.pdbx_strand_id
1 'polypeptide(L)'
;MDDPRSVLSIYDLNFVVTKLERSNFPEDRWSELGLKLHISQPKLDSVRAYNPLDVKGCLRRCLILWLQQSYDVDKYGLPTMQLLATVVEEMGLGGPEGPLLQISDLEYVFVTLNEASFPPMQWIPLGLALGLYQQTLDVIDANHYGNRKHCLIECLSQWLIRADHVDAKGKPTMTTLCDALEGIGEKAVAAQIRLKTFNQEQASSIEEVDDRASSSGYGSHFSKQEIQEWLSEIEWPSEIEWPSEIEWPSEIDEFDKEELDALEKANIILREELDAARKGIDAARKANIILREELDAVKKANIILREELDAAKKEFAELKEELDMTENQQKQ
;
A
#
# COMPACT_ATOMS: atom_id res chain seq x y z
N MET A 1 18.70 -24.17 -10.87
CA MET A 1 20.08 -24.22 -10.33
C MET A 1 20.73 -22.95 -10.83
N ASP A 2 20.67 -21.88 -10.04
CA ASP A 2 21.22 -20.59 -10.44
C ASP A 2 22.69 -20.56 -9.99
N ASP A 3 23.64 -20.49 -10.92
CA ASP A 3 25.05 -20.32 -10.59
C ASP A 3 25.24 -18.93 -9.94
N PRO A 4 25.66 -18.83 -8.66
CA PRO A 4 25.85 -17.56 -7.97
C PRO A 4 26.89 -16.64 -8.63
N ARG A 5 27.69 -17.17 -9.56
CA ARG A 5 28.79 -16.46 -10.24
C ARG A 5 28.43 -16.01 -11.66
N SER A 6 27.17 -16.16 -12.10
CA SER A 6 26.77 -15.72 -13.42
C SER A 6 26.84 -14.18 -13.53
N VAL A 7 27.66 -13.72 -14.47
CA VAL A 7 27.76 -12.30 -14.81
C VAL A 7 26.50 -11.90 -15.56
N LEU A 8 25.83 -10.86 -15.06
CA LEU A 8 24.63 -10.31 -15.65
C LEU A 8 24.99 -9.35 -16.79
N SER A 9 24.15 -9.35 -17.82
CA SER A 9 24.25 -8.50 -18.99
C SER A 9 22.99 -7.65 -19.13
N ILE A 10 22.97 -6.75 -20.11
CA ILE A 10 21.78 -5.94 -20.41
C ILE A 10 20.54 -6.79 -20.75
N TYR A 11 20.74 -8.02 -21.27
CA TYR A 11 19.65 -8.95 -21.59
C TYR A 11 18.96 -9.51 -20.34
N ASP A 12 19.62 -9.45 -19.19
CA ASP A 12 19.09 -9.93 -17.91
C ASP A 12 18.25 -8.85 -17.20
N LEU A 13 18.07 -7.67 -17.78
CA LEU A 13 17.34 -6.56 -17.16
C LEU A 13 15.96 -6.97 -16.64
N ASN A 14 15.17 -7.67 -17.45
CA ASN A 14 13.83 -8.11 -17.05
C ASN A 14 13.90 -9.11 -15.90
N PHE A 15 14.87 -10.03 -15.92
CA PHE A 15 15.10 -10.97 -14.85
C PHE A 15 15.45 -10.25 -13.52
N VAL A 16 16.34 -9.27 -13.57
CA VAL A 16 16.72 -8.45 -12.41
C VAL A 16 15.53 -7.66 -11.87
N VAL A 17 14.78 -6.99 -12.75
CA VAL A 17 13.58 -6.21 -12.37
C VAL A 17 12.54 -7.12 -11.70
N THR A 18 12.21 -8.27 -12.29
CA THR A 18 11.24 -9.21 -11.69
C THR A 18 11.72 -9.76 -10.35
N LYS A 19 13.04 -9.93 -10.14
CA LYS A 19 13.58 -10.34 -8.84
C LYS A 19 13.42 -9.25 -7.78
N LEU A 20 13.68 -7.98 -8.13
CA LEU A 20 13.46 -6.83 -7.24
C LEU A 20 11.97 -6.61 -6.93
N GLU A 21 11.10 -6.78 -7.92
CA GLU A 21 9.64 -6.71 -7.73
C GLU A 21 9.15 -7.81 -6.77
N ARG A 22 9.65 -9.04 -6.92
CA ARG A 22 9.33 -10.16 -6.01
C ARG A 22 9.89 -9.98 -4.60
N SER A 23 10.92 -9.16 -4.42
CA SER A 23 11.45 -8.81 -3.11
C SER A 23 10.80 -7.55 -2.51
N ASN A 24 9.72 -7.04 -3.11
CA ASN A 24 9.05 -5.79 -2.70
C ASN A 24 10.03 -4.60 -2.59
N PHE A 25 10.97 -4.48 -3.53
CA PHE A 25 11.91 -3.37 -3.52
C PHE A 25 11.17 -2.02 -3.73
N PRO A 26 11.38 -1.01 -2.86
CA PRO A 26 10.76 0.31 -3.00
C PRO A 26 11.35 1.06 -4.20
N GLU A 27 10.57 1.19 -5.29
CA GLU A 27 11.03 1.76 -6.56
C GLU A 27 11.53 3.21 -6.44
N ASP A 28 11.04 3.98 -5.46
CA ASP A 28 11.47 5.35 -5.12
C ASP A 28 12.92 5.42 -4.61
N ARG A 29 13.44 4.33 -4.03
CA ARG A 29 14.83 4.21 -3.55
C ARG A 29 15.84 3.90 -4.65
N TRP A 30 15.43 3.90 -5.93
CA TRP A 30 16.30 3.61 -7.07
C TRP A 30 17.60 4.42 -7.10
N SER A 31 17.54 5.69 -6.67
CA SER A 31 18.71 6.57 -6.73
C SER A 31 19.77 6.20 -5.69
N GLU A 32 19.35 5.76 -4.51
CA GLU A 32 20.26 5.24 -3.49
C GLU A 32 20.82 3.86 -3.88
N LEU A 33 19.98 3.02 -4.51
CA LEU A 33 20.44 1.76 -5.09
C LEU A 33 21.53 2.02 -6.13
N GLY A 34 21.32 2.97 -7.04
CA GLY A 34 22.31 3.36 -8.04
C GLY A 34 23.63 3.81 -7.43
N LEU A 35 23.60 4.60 -6.36
CA LEU A 35 24.82 5.05 -5.66
C LEU A 35 25.58 3.89 -5.02
N LYS A 36 24.89 2.93 -4.41
CA LYS A 36 25.51 1.75 -3.81
C LYS A 36 25.97 0.72 -4.85
N LEU A 37 25.34 0.70 -6.02
CA LEU A 37 25.86 0.03 -7.22
C LEU A 37 27.00 0.83 -7.90
N HIS A 38 27.49 1.88 -7.24
CA HIS A 38 28.61 2.72 -7.66
C HIS A 38 28.41 3.48 -8.97
N ILE A 39 27.16 3.72 -9.36
CA ILE A 39 26.82 4.67 -10.43
C ILE A 39 27.02 6.09 -9.88
N SER A 40 27.77 6.91 -10.61
CA SER A 40 28.06 8.29 -10.20
C SER A 40 26.78 9.15 -10.13
N GLN A 41 26.67 10.01 -9.12
CA GLN A 41 25.54 10.95 -8.95
C GLN A 41 25.13 11.70 -10.24
N PRO A 42 26.05 12.26 -11.06
CA PRO A 42 25.66 12.97 -12.28
C PRO A 42 24.90 12.12 -13.31
N LYS A 43 25.18 10.81 -13.37
CA LYS A 43 24.45 9.88 -14.23
C LYS A 43 23.05 9.61 -13.69
N LEU A 44 22.90 9.51 -12.38
CA LEU A 44 21.60 9.36 -11.73
C LEU A 44 20.75 10.64 -11.86
N ASP A 45 21.36 11.82 -11.74
CA ASP A 45 20.69 13.09 -11.98
C ASP A 45 20.19 13.20 -13.43
N SER A 46 20.97 12.69 -14.39
CA SER A 46 20.56 12.58 -15.78
C SER A 46 19.36 11.64 -15.94
N VAL A 47 19.37 10.47 -15.29
CA VAL A 47 18.22 9.53 -15.29
C VAL A 47 16.95 10.21 -14.76
N ARG A 48 17.06 10.95 -13.65
CA ARG A 48 15.96 11.69 -13.05
C ARG A 48 15.42 12.79 -13.97
N ALA A 49 16.29 13.45 -14.73
CA ALA A 49 15.91 14.54 -15.64
C ALA A 49 15.06 14.08 -16.83
N TYR A 50 15.19 12.81 -17.28
CA TYR A 50 14.44 12.30 -18.43
C TYR A 50 12.96 11.98 -18.12
N ASN A 51 12.61 11.63 -16.87
CA ASN A 51 11.21 11.44 -16.46
C ASN A 51 11.05 11.45 -14.92
N PRO A 52 10.93 12.62 -14.26
CA PRO A 52 11.04 12.73 -12.80
C PRO A 52 9.88 12.10 -12.01
N LEU A 53 8.75 11.85 -12.65
CA LEU A 53 7.56 11.26 -12.03
C LEU A 53 7.43 9.74 -12.27
N ASP A 54 8.28 9.17 -13.13
CA ASP A 54 8.28 7.74 -13.44
C ASP A 54 9.41 7.03 -12.67
N VAL A 55 9.15 6.76 -11.38
CA VAL A 55 10.08 6.05 -10.48
C VAL A 55 10.46 4.66 -11.03
N LYS A 56 9.52 3.98 -11.68
CA LYS A 56 9.72 2.66 -12.29
C LYS A 56 10.65 2.74 -13.49
N GLY A 57 10.45 3.74 -14.34
CA GLY A 57 11.34 4.07 -15.46
C GLY A 57 12.74 4.47 -15.00
N CYS A 58 12.83 5.25 -13.91
CA CYS A 58 14.11 5.63 -13.32
C CYS A 58 14.88 4.41 -12.77
N LEU A 59 14.21 3.51 -12.05
CA LEU A 59 14.80 2.26 -11.58
C LEU A 59 15.31 1.41 -12.75
N ARG A 60 14.48 1.23 -13.79
CA ARG A 60 14.89 0.51 -15.01
C ARG A 60 16.13 1.12 -15.64
N ARG A 61 16.17 2.45 -15.78
CA ARG A 61 17.31 3.14 -16.40
C ARG A 61 18.58 3.09 -15.54
N CYS A 62 18.43 3.14 -14.22
CA CYS A 62 19.52 2.91 -13.28
C CYS A 62 20.11 1.49 -13.44
N LEU A 63 19.26 0.46 -13.50
CA LEU A 63 19.70 -0.92 -13.70
C LEU A 63 20.35 -1.13 -15.07
N ILE A 64 19.88 -0.43 -16.12
CA ILE A 64 20.53 -0.41 -17.44
C ILE A 64 21.97 0.10 -17.31
N LEU A 65 22.20 1.21 -16.60
CA LEU A 65 23.55 1.76 -16.41
C LEU A 65 24.47 0.78 -15.66
N TRP A 66 23.94 0.06 -14.68
CA TRP A 66 24.69 -0.97 -13.95
C TRP A 66 25.01 -2.19 -14.84
N LEU A 67 24.03 -2.73 -15.57
CA LEU A 67 24.25 -3.88 -16.46
C LEU A 67 25.15 -3.56 -17.65
N GLN A 68 25.16 -2.30 -18.10
CA GLN A 68 26.11 -1.78 -19.09
C GLN A 68 27.48 -1.45 -18.51
N GLN A 69 27.73 -1.75 -17.22
CA GLN A 69 29.02 -1.56 -16.58
C GLN A 69 29.46 -0.08 -16.60
N SER A 70 28.51 0.85 -16.44
CA SER A 70 28.77 2.29 -16.43
C SER A 70 29.34 2.80 -15.09
N TYR A 71 30.26 2.04 -14.50
CA TYR A 71 30.96 2.30 -13.24
C TYR A 71 32.37 1.67 -13.29
N ASP A 72 33.16 1.85 -12.24
CA ASP A 72 34.51 1.27 -12.15
C ASP A 72 34.44 -0.24 -11.82
N VAL A 73 34.30 -1.07 -12.86
CA VAL A 73 34.19 -2.53 -12.75
C VAL A 73 35.45 -3.15 -12.15
N ASP A 74 36.63 -2.60 -12.47
CA ASP A 74 37.91 -3.11 -11.96
C ASP A 74 37.98 -2.99 -10.43
N LYS A 75 37.35 -1.94 -9.88
CA LYS A 75 37.30 -1.69 -8.44
C LYS A 75 36.17 -2.40 -7.71
N TYR A 76 34.98 -2.49 -8.31
CA TYR A 76 33.76 -2.95 -7.61
C TYR A 76 33.22 -4.29 -8.09
N GLY A 77 33.83 -4.89 -9.11
CA GLY A 77 33.46 -6.18 -9.65
C GLY A 77 32.35 -6.11 -10.71
N LEU A 78 32.10 -7.27 -11.33
CA LEU A 78 31.09 -7.41 -12.38
C LEU A 78 29.67 -7.44 -11.81
N PRO A 79 28.66 -7.01 -12.60
CA PRO A 79 27.27 -7.07 -12.18
C PRO A 79 26.86 -8.54 -12.01
N THR A 80 26.51 -8.94 -10.79
CA THR A 80 26.04 -10.29 -10.44
C THR A 80 24.82 -10.18 -9.53
N MET A 81 23.98 -11.21 -9.49
CA MET A 81 22.86 -11.24 -8.54
C MET A 81 23.34 -11.18 -7.09
N GLN A 82 24.51 -11.74 -6.79
CA GLN A 82 25.11 -11.66 -5.46
C GLN A 82 25.45 -10.22 -5.09
N LEU A 83 26.09 -9.46 -5.98
CA LEU A 83 26.41 -8.05 -5.75
C LEU A 83 25.14 -7.21 -5.52
N LEU A 84 24.10 -7.44 -6.33
CA LEU A 84 22.82 -6.77 -6.15
C LEU A 84 22.18 -7.13 -4.81
N ALA A 85 22.17 -8.41 -4.43
CA ALA A 85 21.62 -8.87 -3.16
C ALA A 85 22.37 -8.23 -1.97
N THR A 86 23.71 -8.22 -1.99
CA THR A 86 24.51 -7.58 -0.93
C THR A 86 24.25 -6.09 -0.84
N VAL A 87 24.11 -5.39 -1.98
CA VAL A 87 23.82 -3.95 -1.99
C VAL A 87 22.44 -3.67 -1.41
N VAL A 88 21.43 -4.46 -1.77
CA VAL A 88 20.07 -4.34 -1.23
C VAL A 88 20.06 -4.63 0.28
N GLU A 89 20.80 -5.63 0.76
CA GLU A 89 21.04 -5.90 2.19
C GLU A 89 21.66 -4.69 2.91
N GLU A 90 22.70 -4.09 2.34
CA GLU A 90 23.35 -2.91 2.91
C GLU A 90 22.49 -1.64 2.87
N MET A 91 21.43 -1.58 2.05
CA MET A 91 20.44 -0.49 2.09
C MET A 91 19.51 -0.59 3.29
N GLY A 92 19.63 -1.65 4.11
CA GLY A 92 18.62 -2.00 5.11
C GLY A 92 17.32 -2.49 4.47
N LEU A 93 17.38 -2.86 3.18
CA LEU A 93 16.26 -3.35 2.36
C LEU A 93 16.38 -4.85 2.04
N GLY A 94 17.53 -5.47 2.35
CA GLY A 94 17.75 -6.90 2.18
C GLY A 94 17.46 -7.64 3.48
N GLY A 95 16.17 -7.80 3.70
CA GLY A 95 15.59 -8.93 4.40
C GLY A 95 14.13 -9.03 3.94
N PRO A 96 13.51 -10.22 3.93
CA PRO A 96 12.05 -10.34 3.86
C PRO A 96 11.35 -9.63 5.05
N GLU A 97 12.12 -9.18 6.04
CA GLU A 97 11.70 -8.54 7.27
C GLU A 97 11.47 -7.05 7.01
N GLY A 98 10.21 -6.61 7.02
CA GLY A 98 9.83 -5.19 7.01
C GLY A 98 10.33 -4.43 8.26
N PRO A 99 9.75 -3.26 8.60
CA PRO A 99 10.16 -2.51 9.79
C PRO A 99 10.17 -3.39 11.05
N LEU A 100 11.27 -3.33 11.81
CA LEU A 100 11.39 -4.07 13.07
C LEU A 100 10.41 -3.52 14.10
N LEU A 101 9.53 -4.40 14.58
CA LEU A 101 8.57 -4.11 15.63
C LEU A 101 9.24 -4.24 16.99
N GLN A 102 8.96 -3.30 17.88
CA GLN A 102 9.37 -3.29 19.27
C GLN A 102 8.17 -3.58 20.18
N ILE A 103 8.43 -3.78 21.47
CA ILE A 103 7.35 -3.99 22.46
C ILE A 103 6.35 -2.83 22.51
N SER A 104 6.76 -1.60 22.15
CA SER A 104 5.87 -0.45 22.02
C SER A 104 4.81 -0.61 20.93
N ASP A 105 5.05 -1.48 19.95
CA ASP A 105 4.16 -1.70 18.81
C ASP A 105 3.12 -2.79 19.09
N LEU A 106 3.07 -3.32 20.31
CA LEU A 106 2.12 -4.36 20.72
C LEU A 106 0.67 -3.96 20.46
N GLU A 107 0.30 -2.72 20.77
CA GLU A 107 -1.05 -2.21 20.52
C GLU A 107 -1.36 -2.16 19.02
N TYR A 108 -0.41 -1.68 18.21
CA TYR A 108 -0.54 -1.65 16.76
C TYR A 108 -0.74 -3.05 16.17
N VAL A 109 0.08 -4.02 16.58
CA VAL A 109 -0.01 -5.41 16.11
C VAL A 109 -1.35 -6.04 16.51
N PHE A 110 -1.76 -5.85 17.75
CA PHE A 110 -3.02 -6.40 18.26
C PHE A 110 -4.24 -5.83 17.54
N VAL A 111 -4.30 -4.50 17.35
CA VAL A 111 -5.39 -3.83 16.62
C VAL A 111 -5.46 -4.33 15.17
N THR A 112 -4.30 -4.44 14.53
CA THR A 112 -4.20 -4.91 13.13
C THR A 112 -4.72 -6.34 12.97
N LEU A 113 -4.39 -7.25 13.88
CA LEU A 113 -4.94 -8.62 13.88
C LEU A 113 -6.45 -8.63 14.12
N ASN A 114 -6.94 -7.80 15.03
CA ASN A 114 -8.37 -7.75 15.36
C ASN A 114 -9.21 -7.19 14.20
N GLU A 115 -8.73 -6.16 13.51
CA GLU A 115 -9.38 -5.60 12.32
C GLU A 115 -9.36 -6.57 11.14
N ALA A 116 -8.27 -7.32 10.98
CA ALA A 116 -8.17 -8.42 10.01
C ALA A 116 -9.02 -9.64 10.40
N SER A 117 -9.83 -9.54 11.47
CA SER A 117 -10.72 -10.58 11.97
C SER A 117 -10.01 -11.87 12.38
N PHE A 118 -8.78 -11.77 12.90
CA PHE A 118 -8.04 -12.92 13.41
C PHE A 118 -8.77 -13.57 14.60
N PRO A 119 -9.05 -14.89 14.57
CA PRO A 119 -9.73 -15.58 15.66
C PRO A 119 -8.81 -15.73 16.89
N PRO A 120 -9.15 -15.15 18.06
CA PRO A 120 -8.29 -15.23 19.26
C PRO A 120 -8.06 -16.65 19.78
N MET A 121 -8.85 -17.64 19.32
CA MET A 121 -8.66 -19.05 19.67
C MET A 121 -7.43 -19.67 19.01
N GLN A 122 -6.91 -19.08 17.94
CA GLN A 122 -5.73 -19.56 17.20
C GLN A 122 -4.40 -19.03 17.74
N TRP A 123 -4.39 -18.41 18.92
CA TRP A 123 -3.18 -17.81 19.50
C TRP A 123 -2.07 -18.83 19.81
N ILE A 124 -2.40 -20.08 20.15
CA ILE A 124 -1.41 -21.14 20.43
C ILE A 124 -0.68 -21.55 19.12
N PRO A 125 -1.39 -21.94 18.03
CA PRO A 125 -0.74 -22.19 16.74
C PRO A 125 0.10 -21.00 16.26
N LEU A 126 -0.41 -19.78 16.43
CA LEU A 126 0.31 -18.56 16.06
C LEU A 126 1.60 -18.41 16.87
N GLY A 127 1.55 -18.56 18.20
CA GLY A 127 2.73 -18.47 19.06
C GLY A 127 3.82 -19.48 18.70
N LEU A 128 3.45 -20.72 18.38
CA LEU A 128 4.39 -21.74 17.91
C LEU A 128 5.01 -21.37 16.56
N ALA A 129 4.20 -20.86 15.62
CA ALA A 129 4.68 -20.40 14.31
C ALA A 129 5.65 -19.22 14.42
N LEU A 130 5.43 -18.34 15.40
CA LEU A 130 6.29 -17.20 15.74
C LEU A 130 7.56 -17.59 16.51
N GLY A 131 7.71 -18.86 16.92
CA GLY A 131 8.93 -19.38 17.56
C GLY A 131 8.90 -19.43 19.09
N LEU A 132 7.73 -19.24 19.71
CA LEU A 132 7.55 -19.48 21.14
C LEU A 132 7.46 -20.98 21.44
N TYR A 133 7.98 -21.40 22.59
CA TYR A 133 7.87 -22.78 23.02
C TYR A 133 6.48 -23.10 23.56
N GLN A 134 6.06 -24.36 23.42
CA GLN A 134 4.84 -24.87 24.03
C GLN A 134 4.79 -24.58 25.54
N GLN A 135 5.93 -24.70 26.23
CA GLN A 135 6.04 -24.42 27.67
C GLN A 135 5.68 -22.97 28.01
N THR A 136 6.13 -22.00 27.21
CA THR A 136 5.81 -20.58 27.36
C THR A 136 4.32 -20.33 27.14
N LEU A 137 3.74 -20.97 26.13
CA LEU A 137 2.29 -20.88 25.84
C LEU A 137 1.45 -21.51 26.96
N ASP A 138 1.86 -22.65 27.51
CA ASP A 138 1.15 -23.31 28.61
C ASP A 138 1.11 -22.43 29.87
N VAL A 139 2.20 -21.70 30.16
CA VAL A 139 2.26 -20.72 31.25
C VAL A 139 1.30 -19.55 30.99
N ILE A 140 1.23 -19.05 29.74
CA ILE A 140 0.30 -17.98 29.36
C ILE A 140 -1.16 -18.43 29.51
N ASP A 141 -1.50 -19.65 29.09
CA ASP A 141 -2.87 -20.18 29.21
C ASP A 141 -3.27 -20.37 30.69
N ALA A 142 -2.34 -20.81 31.54
CA ALA A 142 -2.57 -20.95 32.97
C ALA A 142 -2.77 -19.59 33.68
N ASN A 143 -2.01 -18.57 33.29
CA ASN A 143 -2.09 -17.22 33.89
C ASN A 143 -3.37 -16.46 33.50
N HIS A 144 -3.94 -16.76 32.33
CA HIS A 144 -5.09 -16.07 31.77
C HIS A 144 -6.23 -17.03 31.41
N TYR A 145 -6.49 -18.01 32.27
CA TYR A 145 -7.46 -19.07 32.06
C TYR A 145 -8.82 -18.53 31.56
N GLY A 146 -9.22 -18.94 30.36
CA GLY A 146 -10.50 -18.57 29.73
C GLY A 146 -10.52 -17.19 29.03
N ASN A 147 -9.48 -16.36 29.18
CA ASN A 147 -9.37 -15.06 28.50
C ASN A 147 -8.43 -15.14 27.29
N ARG A 148 -8.94 -15.66 26.18
CA ARG A 148 -8.17 -15.86 24.93
C ARG A 148 -7.60 -14.57 24.35
N LYS A 149 -8.25 -13.43 24.58
CA LYS A 149 -7.71 -12.12 24.15
C LYS A 149 -6.47 -11.74 24.94
N HIS A 150 -6.47 -11.91 26.26
CA HIS A 150 -5.28 -11.69 27.08
C HIS A 150 -4.16 -12.69 26.76
N CYS A 151 -4.49 -13.96 26.50
CA CYS A 151 -3.49 -14.93 26.05
C CYS A 151 -2.83 -14.50 24.74
N LEU A 152 -3.61 -13.97 23.78
CA LEU A 152 -3.07 -13.45 22.52
C LEU A 152 -2.16 -12.23 22.76
N ILE A 153 -2.57 -11.28 23.61
CA ILE A 153 -1.75 -10.08 23.92
C ILE A 153 -0.42 -10.50 24.56
N GLU A 154 -0.44 -11.41 25.52
CA GLU A 154 0.77 -11.90 26.18
C GLU A 154 1.63 -12.75 25.23
N CYS A 155 1.02 -13.52 24.33
CA CYS A 155 1.74 -14.22 23.27
C CYS A 155 2.49 -13.23 22.36
N LEU A 156 1.82 -12.15 21.93
CA LEU A 156 2.43 -11.12 21.10
C LEU A 156 3.51 -10.34 21.84
N SER A 157 3.34 -10.10 23.15
CA SER A 157 4.36 -9.42 23.97
C SER A 157 5.64 -10.26 24.05
N GLN A 158 5.53 -11.58 24.28
CA GLN A 158 6.66 -12.51 24.29
C GLN A 158 7.36 -12.59 22.93
N TRP A 159 6.60 -12.55 21.83
CA TRP A 159 7.15 -12.48 20.48
C TRP A 159 7.94 -11.18 20.25
N LEU A 160 7.38 -10.02 20.61
CA LEU A 160 8.02 -8.71 20.40
C LEU A 160 9.28 -8.49 21.23
N ILE A 161 9.37 -9.08 22.42
CA ILE A 161 10.62 -9.07 23.22
C ILE A 161 11.62 -10.15 22.79
N ARG A 162 11.29 -10.95 21.76
CA ARG A 162 12.14 -11.99 21.17
C ARG A 162 12.46 -13.12 22.15
N ALA A 163 11.45 -13.57 22.88
CA ALA A 163 11.57 -14.74 23.76
C ALA A 163 11.87 -16.02 22.96
N ASP A 164 12.34 -17.06 23.64
CA ASP A 164 12.51 -18.41 23.09
C ASP A 164 13.32 -18.48 21.77
N HIS A 165 12.70 -18.97 20.70
CA HIS A 165 13.31 -19.20 19.39
C HIS A 165 12.74 -18.26 18.31
N VAL A 166 12.24 -17.09 18.70
CA VAL A 166 11.72 -16.08 17.76
C VAL A 166 12.78 -15.73 16.70
N ASP A 167 14.02 -15.49 17.10
CA ASP A 167 15.12 -15.15 16.18
C ASP A 167 15.43 -16.24 15.15
N ALA A 168 15.10 -17.50 15.44
CA ALA A 168 15.25 -18.61 14.50
C ALA A 168 14.11 -18.69 13.47
N LYS A 169 12.96 -18.04 13.76
CA LYS A 169 11.80 -17.93 12.86
C LYS A 169 11.77 -16.62 12.08
N GLY A 170 12.52 -15.62 12.53
CA GLY A 170 12.62 -14.30 11.91
C GLY A 170 12.43 -13.21 12.96
N LYS A 171 13.04 -12.04 12.75
CA LYS A 171 12.88 -10.91 13.67
C LYS A 171 11.44 -10.41 13.66
N PRO A 172 10.94 -9.84 14.78
CA PRO A 172 9.56 -9.35 14.85
C PRO A 172 9.29 -8.26 13.81
N THR A 173 8.56 -8.61 12.75
CA THR A 173 8.12 -7.71 11.68
C THR A 173 6.71 -8.07 11.22
N MET A 174 6.00 -7.12 10.60
CA MET A 174 4.69 -7.42 10.01
C MET A 174 4.76 -8.52 8.95
N THR A 175 5.88 -8.65 8.23
CA THR A 175 6.08 -9.75 7.29
C THR A 175 6.16 -11.10 7.99
N THR A 176 7.02 -11.23 9.02
CA THR A 176 7.12 -12.49 9.79
C THR A 176 5.81 -12.88 10.46
N LEU A 177 4.99 -11.90 10.87
CA LEU A 177 3.64 -12.14 11.35
C LEU A 177 2.74 -12.70 10.25
N CYS A 178 2.75 -12.10 9.05
CA CYS A 178 1.97 -12.58 7.91
C CYS A 178 2.39 -14.01 7.50
N ASP A 179 3.69 -14.29 7.47
CA ASP A 179 4.22 -15.61 7.11
C ASP A 179 3.83 -16.66 8.16
N ALA A 180 3.84 -16.31 9.45
CA ALA A 180 3.36 -17.18 10.52
C ALA A 180 1.84 -17.45 10.39
N LEU A 181 1.04 -16.42 10.07
CA LEU A 181 -0.40 -16.56 9.81
C LEU A 181 -0.69 -17.48 8.62
N GLU A 182 0.06 -17.34 7.53
CA GLU A 182 -0.04 -18.24 6.38
C GLU A 182 0.33 -19.68 6.74
N GLY A 183 1.37 -19.85 7.57
CA GLY A 183 1.83 -21.14 8.07
C GLY A 183 0.79 -21.90 8.92
N ILE A 184 -0.08 -21.18 9.63
CA ILE A 184 -1.19 -21.78 10.41
C ILE A 184 -2.50 -21.89 9.60
N GLY A 185 -2.51 -21.47 8.34
CA GLY A 185 -3.67 -21.55 7.45
C GLY A 185 -4.55 -20.29 7.41
N GLU A 186 -4.22 -19.23 8.16
CA GLU A 186 -4.95 -17.96 8.22
C GLU A 186 -4.55 -17.01 7.07
N LYS A 187 -4.56 -17.52 5.84
CA LYS A 187 -4.11 -16.81 4.63
C LYS A 187 -4.92 -15.54 4.35
N ALA A 188 -6.23 -15.56 4.64
CA ALA A 188 -7.10 -14.42 4.44
C ALA A 188 -6.74 -13.25 5.37
N VAL A 189 -6.39 -13.54 6.63
CA VAL A 189 -5.93 -12.56 7.62
C VAL A 189 -4.61 -11.95 7.16
N ALA A 190 -3.64 -12.80 6.76
CA ALA A 190 -2.36 -12.34 6.25
C ALA A 190 -2.51 -11.41 5.02
N ALA A 191 -3.35 -11.78 4.06
CA ALA A 191 -3.61 -10.96 2.87
C ALA A 191 -4.24 -9.60 3.21
N GLN A 192 -5.19 -9.55 4.15
CA GLN A 192 -5.79 -8.29 4.59
C GLN A 192 -4.77 -7.37 5.29
N ILE A 193 -3.90 -7.93 6.12
CA ILE A 193 -2.84 -7.18 6.79
C ILE A 193 -1.88 -6.59 5.75
N ARG A 194 -1.39 -7.39 4.79
CA ARG A 194 -0.52 -6.92 3.70
C ARG A 194 -1.16 -5.78 2.89
N LEU A 195 -2.44 -5.89 2.55
CA LEU A 195 -3.19 -4.85 1.84
C LEU A 195 -3.31 -3.55 2.66
N LYS A 196 -3.50 -3.66 3.98
CA LYS A 196 -3.61 -2.49 4.86
C LYS A 196 -2.28 -1.76 5.01
N THR A 197 -1.19 -2.50 5.20
CA THR A 197 0.17 -1.93 5.27
C THR A 197 0.50 -1.17 3.98
N PHE A 198 0.19 -1.74 2.81
CA PHE A 198 0.38 -1.08 1.51
C PHE A 198 -0.45 0.21 1.35
N ASN A 199 -1.72 0.21 1.78
CA ASN A 199 -2.58 1.38 1.68
C ASN A 199 -2.16 2.51 2.65
N GLN A 200 -1.59 2.18 3.81
CA GLN A 200 -1.07 3.17 4.76
C GLN A 200 0.19 3.86 4.21
N GLU A 201 1.08 3.12 3.54
CA GLU A 201 2.29 3.68 2.89
C GLU A 201 1.94 4.64 1.73
N GLN A 202 0.83 4.38 1.01
CA GLN A 202 0.31 5.31 0.00
C GLN A 202 -0.37 6.53 0.61
N ALA A 203 -1.05 6.40 1.75
CA ALA A 203 -1.67 7.53 2.44
C ALA A 203 -0.64 8.47 3.08
N SER A 204 0.43 7.94 3.68
CA SER A 204 1.52 8.75 4.24
C SER A 204 2.30 9.50 3.15
N SER A 205 2.40 8.93 1.94
CA SER A 205 3.03 9.58 0.78
C SER A 205 2.18 10.73 0.20
N ILE A 206 0.88 10.79 0.50
CA ILE A 206 -0.04 11.85 0.05
C ILE A 206 -0.08 13.02 1.05
N GLU A 207 0.05 12.75 2.36
CA GLU A 207 0.05 13.80 3.40
C GLU A 207 1.35 14.65 3.42
N GLU A 208 2.49 14.11 3.00
CA GLU A 208 3.75 14.90 2.91
C GLU A 208 3.76 15.95 1.77
N VAL A 209 2.79 15.91 0.84
CA VAL A 209 2.72 16.85 -0.30
C VAL A 209 1.94 18.12 0.05
N ASP A 210 1.00 18.07 1.00
CA ASP A 210 0.08 19.19 1.28
C ASP A 210 0.72 20.30 2.15
N ASP A 211 1.67 19.94 3.02
CA ASP A 211 2.40 20.91 3.86
C ASP A 211 3.43 21.73 3.07
N ARG A 212 3.93 21.21 1.93
CA ARG A 212 4.90 21.92 1.07
C ARG A 212 4.25 22.76 -0.02
N ALA A 213 3.02 22.43 -0.43
CA ALA A 213 2.27 23.17 -1.45
C ALA A 213 1.77 24.54 -0.93
N SER A 214 1.69 24.72 0.39
CA SER A 214 1.25 25.98 1.01
C SER A 214 2.34 27.08 1.10
N SER A 215 3.63 26.78 0.85
CA SER A 215 4.73 27.74 1.05
C SER A 215 5.56 28.08 -0.18
N SER A 216 5.31 27.51 -1.35
CA SER A 216 6.06 27.84 -2.57
C SER A 216 5.13 28.30 -3.68
N GLY A 217 5.07 29.62 -3.87
CA GLY A 217 4.27 30.31 -4.87
C GLY A 217 4.72 30.08 -6.32
N TYR A 218 4.58 28.84 -6.81
CA TYR A 218 4.73 28.50 -8.22
C TYR A 218 3.54 27.67 -8.70
N GLY A 219 2.40 28.32 -8.82
CA GLY A 219 1.34 27.86 -9.72
C GLY A 219 1.59 28.43 -11.11
N SER A 220 2.08 27.60 -12.04
CA SER A 220 1.91 27.84 -13.47
C SER A 220 1.24 26.60 -14.05
N HIS A 221 -0.07 26.71 -14.25
CA HIS A 221 -0.87 25.72 -14.96
C HIS A 221 -0.54 25.82 -16.45
N PHE A 222 0.04 24.77 -17.03
CA PHE A 222 -0.01 24.60 -18.48
C PHE A 222 -1.46 24.36 -18.88
N SER A 223 -1.98 25.22 -19.73
CA SER A 223 -3.32 25.15 -20.28
C SER A 223 -3.44 23.97 -21.25
N LYS A 224 -4.66 23.47 -21.39
CA LYS A 224 -5.00 22.39 -22.34
C LYS A 224 -4.65 22.77 -23.80
N GLN A 225 -4.53 24.06 -24.09
CA GLN A 225 -4.10 24.57 -25.40
C GLN A 225 -2.59 24.40 -25.62
N GLU A 226 -1.75 24.68 -24.62
CA GLU A 226 -0.30 24.52 -24.74
C GLU A 226 0.11 23.04 -24.91
N ILE A 227 -0.64 22.12 -24.29
CA ILE A 227 -0.45 20.67 -24.51
C ILE A 227 -0.84 20.27 -25.94
N GLN A 228 -1.87 20.89 -26.53
CA GLN A 228 -2.30 20.61 -27.90
C GLN A 228 -1.34 21.17 -28.95
N GLU A 229 -0.77 22.34 -28.69
CA GLU A 229 0.25 22.97 -29.54
C GLU A 229 1.53 22.13 -29.57
N TRP A 230 1.99 21.66 -28.40
CA TRP A 230 3.16 20.78 -28.29
C TRP A 230 2.99 19.43 -29.02
N LEU A 231 1.78 18.85 -29.00
CA LEU A 231 1.47 17.62 -29.73
C LEU A 231 1.42 17.83 -31.26
N SER A 232 1.14 19.04 -31.72
CA SER A 232 1.07 19.38 -33.15
C SER A 232 2.44 19.67 -33.78
N GLU A 233 3.45 19.97 -32.97
CA GLU A 233 4.83 20.20 -33.41
C GLU A 233 5.66 18.91 -33.55
N ILE A 234 5.12 17.76 -33.11
CA ILE A 234 5.77 16.46 -33.22
C ILE A 234 5.46 15.86 -34.61
N GLU A 235 6.42 15.94 -35.52
CA GLU A 235 6.35 15.27 -36.82
C GLU A 235 6.69 13.78 -36.67
N TRP A 236 5.67 12.92 -36.65
CA TRP A 236 5.86 11.47 -36.61
C TRP A 236 6.25 10.94 -37.99
N PRO A 237 7.31 10.11 -38.12
CA PRO A 237 7.61 9.45 -39.39
C PRO A 237 6.44 8.55 -39.78
N SER A 238 5.87 8.78 -40.96
CA SER A 238 4.68 8.07 -41.45
C SER A 238 4.92 6.60 -41.84
N GLU A 239 6.16 6.11 -41.79
CA GLU A 239 6.52 4.73 -42.06
C GLU A 239 7.75 4.33 -41.24
N ILE A 240 7.53 3.62 -40.13
CA ILE A 240 8.58 2.85 -39.46
C ILE A 240 8.72 1.56 -40.27
N GLU A 241 9.78 1.45 -41.08
CA GLU A 241 10.14 0.19 -41.74
C GLU A 241 10.68 -0.81 -40.70
N TRP A 242 9.87 -1.82 -40.39
CA TRP A 242 10.28 -2.96 -39.59
C TRP A 242 11.06 -3.96 -40.47
N PRO A 243 12.14 -4.59 -39.98
CA PRO A 243 12.82 -5.66 -40.71
C PRO A 243 11.86 -6.82 -40.98
N SER A 244 11.79 -7.28 -42.22
CA SER A 244 10.78 -8.23 -42.69
C SER A 244 10.97 -9.69 -42.24
N GLU A 245 12.06 -10.04 -41.56
CA GLU A 245 12.30 -11.41 -41.05
C GLU A 245 13.02 -11.34 -39.69
N ILE A 246 12.23 -11.38 -38.60
CA ILE A 246 12.72 -11.75 -37.28
C ILE A 246 12.57 -13.27 -37.20
N GLU A 247 13.68 -14.01 -37.28
CA GLU A 247 13.69 -15.46 -37.03
C GLU A 247 13.53 -15.72 -35.53
N TRP A 248 12.38 -16.27 -35.16
CA TRP A 248 12.07 -16.73 -33.81
C TRP A 248 12.58 -18.17 -33.60
N PRO A 249 13.02 -18.56 -32.38
CA PRO A 249 13.42 -19.93 -32.08
C PRO A 249 12.28 -20.93 -32.32
N SER A 250 12.55 -22.01 -33.07
CA SER A 250 11.59 -23.01 -33.55
C SER A 250 10.98 -23.94 -32.48
N GLU A 251 11.07 -23.60 -31.19
CA GLU A 251 10.55 -24.39 -30.06
C GLU A 251 9.40 -23.68 -29.32
N ILE A 252 8.90 -22.54 -29.81
CA ILE A 252 7.72 -21.83 -29.27
C ILE A 252 6.54 -21.90 -30.27
N ASP A 253 6.29 -23.08 -30.84
CA ASP A 253 5.20 -23.29 -31.81
C ASP A 253 3.99 -24.08 -31.25
N GLU A 254 3.89 -24.24 -29.92
CA GLU A 254 2.70 -24.77 -29.25
C GLU A 254 2.26 -23.86 -28.09
N PHE A 255 2.16 -22.56 -28.34
CA PHE A 255 1.26 -21.72 -27.54
C PHE A 255 0.04 -21.44 -28.41
N ASP A 256 -1.10 -22.06 -28.09
CA ASP A 256 -2.30 -22.04 -28.89
C ASP A 256 -2.73 -20.60 -29.18
N LYS A 257 -2.49 -20.15 -30.42
CA LYS A 257 -2.85 -18.80 -30.91
C LYS A 257 -4.34 -18.48 -30.69
N GLU A 258 -5.17 -19.53 -30.61
CA GLU A 258 -6.59 -19.45 -30.28
C GLU A 258 -6.84 -19.11 -28.80
N GLU A 259 -6.01 -19.60 -27.87
CA GLU A 259 -6.06 -19.19 -26.46
C GLU A 259 -5.61 -17.74 -26.26
N LEU A 260 -4.58 -17.30 -26.99
CA LEU A 260 -4.12 -15.90 -26.93
C LEU A 260 -5.20 -14.93 -27.46
N ASP A 261 -5.83 -15.25 -28.60
CA ASP A 261 -6.94 -14.49 -29.17
C ASP A 261 -8.17 -14.46 -28.23
N ALA A 262 -8.45 -15.57 -27.55
CA ALA A 262 -9.54 -15.66 -26.58
C ALA A 262 -9.26 -14.80 -25.34
N LEU A 263 -8.03 -14.81 -24.84
CA LEU A 263 -7.59 -14.00 -23.71
C LEU A 263 -7.61 -12.50 -24.05
N GLU A 264 -7.20 -12.13 -25.26
CA GLU A 264 -7.22 -10.72 -25.69
C GLU A 264 -8.65 -10.18 -25.81
N LYS A 265 -9.57 -10.96 -26.39
CA LYS A 265 -11.00 -10.63 -26.43
C LYS A 265 -11.60 -10.50 -25.03
N ALA A 266 -11.27 -11.43 -24.12
CA ALA A 266 -11.73 -11.36 -22.74
C ALA A 266 -11.20 -10.12 -22.00
N ASN A 267 -9.95 -9.71 -22.26
CA ASN A 267 -9.36 -8.51 -21.66
C ASN A 267 -10.06 -7.23 -22.11
N ILE A 268 -10.42 -7.14 -23.40
CA ILE A 268 -11.19 -6.01 -23.93
C ILE A 268 -12.55 -5.89 -23.23
N ILE A 269 -13.28 -7.01 -23.11
CA ILE A 269 -14.59 -7.03 -22.44
C ILE A 269 -14.46 -6.62 -20.97
N LEU A 270 -13.47 -7.17 -20.24
CA LEU A 270 -13.25 -6.81 -18.83
C LEU A 270 -12.90 -5.34 -18.65
N ARG A 271 -12.15 -4.73 -19.59
CA ARG A 271 -11.86 -3.29 -19.57
C ARG A 271 -13.12 -2.46 -19.76
N GLU A 272 -14.00 -2.85 -20.68
CA GLU A 272 -15.28 -2.16 -20.90
C GLU A 272 -16.20 -2.27 -19.67
N GLU A 273 -16.28 -3.44 -19.04
CA GLU A 273 -17.03 -3.64 -17.80
C GLU A 273 -16.48 -2.79 -16.65
N LEU A 274 -15.15 -2.70 -16.53
CA LEU A 274 -14.49 -1.88 -15.54
C LEU A 274 -14.78 -0.38 -15.73
N ASP A 275 -14.78 0.10 -16.98
CA ASP A 275 -15.12 1.48 -17.30
C ASP A 275 -16.60 1.80 -17.02
N ALA A 276 -17.50 0.86 -17.30
CA ALA A 276 -18.91 0.99 -16.95
C ALA A 276 -19.11 1.04 -15.43
N ALA A 277 -18.43 0.18 -14.68
CA ALA A 277 -18.47 0.17 -13.22
C ALA A 277 -17.94 1.49 -12.62
N ARG A 278 -16.83 2.03 -13.16
CA ARG A 278 -16.28 3.34 -12.76
C ARG A 278 -17.29 4.47 -12.95
N LYS A 279 -17.95 4.53 -14.11
CA LYS A 279 -19.02 5.52 -14.36
C LYS A 279 -20.19 5.38 -13.38
N GLY A 280 -20.56 4.14 -13.03
CA GLY A 280 -21.58 3.86 -12.01
C GLY A 280 -21.20 4.38 -10.62
N ILE A 281 -19.94 4.16 -10.20
CA ILE A 281 -19.41 4.67 -8.92
C ILE A 281 -19.43 6.20 -8.90
N ASP A 282 -19.03 6.87 -9.98
CA ASP A 282 -19.04 8.33 -10.04
C ASP A 282 -20.45 8.92 -9.97
N ALA A 283 -21.43 8.27 -10.62
CA ALA A 283 -22.84 8.64 -10.49
C ALA A 283 -23.35 8.46 -9.05
N ALA A 284 -23.01 7.34 -8.39
CA ALA A 284 -23.38 7.07 -7.00
C ALA A 284 -22.72 8.06 -6.02
N ARG A 285 -21.49 8.49 -6.27
CA ARG A 285 -20.79 9.53 -5.50
C ARG A 285 -21.50 10.88 -5.63
N LYS A 286 -21.85 11.29 -6.85
CA LYS A 286 -22.61 12.52 -7.09
C LYS A 286 -23.96 12.50 -6.37
N ALA A 287 -24.68 11.38 -6.43
CA ALA A 287 -25.95 11.23 -5.71
C ALA A 287 -25.76 11.32 -4.18
N ASN A 288 -24.69 10.74 -3.63
CA ASN A 288 -24.39 10.84 -2.20
C ASN A 288 -24.10 12.28 -1.74
N ILE A 289 -23.42 13.09 -2.57
CA ILE A 289 -23.18 14.50 -2.26
C ILE A 289 -24.51 15.25 -2.12
N ILE A 290 -25.43 15.06 -3.08
CA ILE A 290 -26.77 15.67 -3.05
C ILE A 290 -27.53 15.24 -1.80
N LEU A 291 -27.56 13.94 -1.49
CA LEU A 291 -28.25 13.43 -0.29
C LEU A 291 -27.68 13.99 1.02
N ARG A 292 -26.36 14.24 1.09
CA ARG A 292 -25.73 14.88 2.25
C ARG A 292 -26.18 16.33 2.41
N GLU A 293 -26.26 17.07 1.31
CA GLU A 293 -26.76 18.46 1.32
C GLU A 293 -28.23 18.51 1.77
N GLU A 294 -29.07 17.60 1.27
CA GLU A 294 -30.47 17.46 1.71
C GLU A 294 -30.56 17.09 3.20
N LEU A 295 -29.72 16.16 3.67
CA LEU A 295 -29.69 15.77 5.08
C LEU A 295 -29.31 16.95 5.99
N ASP A 296 -28.36 17.77 5.58
CA ASP A 296 -27.95 18.94 6.36
C ASP A 296 -29.03 20.04 6.35
N ALA A 297 -29.76 20.20 5.24
CA ALA A 297 -30.94 21.07 5.20
C ALA A 297 -32.03 20.59 6.17
N VAL A 298 -32.31 19.28 6.19
CA VAL A 298 -33.30 18.67 7.12
C VAL A 298 -32.85 18.84 8.58
N LYS A 299 -31.58 18.65 8.90
CA LYS A 299 -31.05 18.88 10.25
C LYS A 299 -31.23 20.32 10.70
N LYS A 300 -30.93 21.30 9.84
CA LYS A 300 -31.14 22.72 10.14
C LYS A 300 -32.62 23.02 10.40
N ALA A 301 -33.51 22.50 9.56
CA ALA A 301 -34.95 22.65 9.77
C ALA A 301 -35.42 22.02 11.10
N ASN A 302 -34.86 20.87 11.48
CA ASN A 302 -35.20 20.23 12.75
C ASN A 302 -34.77 21.06 13.98
N ILE A 303 -33.61 21.72 13.92
CA ILE A 303 -33.15 22.63 14.98
C ILE A 303 -34.15 23.78 15.15
N ILE A 304 -34.54 24.43 14.06
CA ILE A 304 -35.51 25.54 14.09
C ILE A 304 -36.84 25.07 14.70
N LEU A 305 -37.37 23.93 14.25
CA LEU A 305 -38.62 23.39 14.80
C LEU A 305 -38.56 23.06 16.29
N ARG A 306 -37.38 22.65 16.81
CA ARG A 306 -37.20 22.43 18.26
C ARG A 306 -37.23 23.73 19.03
N GLU A 307 -36.60 24.78 18.51
CA GLU A 307 -36.61 26.10 19.12
C GLU A 307 -38.04 26.68 19.17
N GLU A 308 -38.80 26.55 18.07
CA GLU A 308 -40.21 26.94 18.02
C GLU A 308 -41.07 26.14 19.00
N LEU A 309 -40.84 24.84 19.10
CA LEU A 309 -41.55 23.97 20.06
C LEU A 309 -41.28 24.38 21.51
N ASP A 310 -40.03 24.72 21.84
CA ASP A 310 -39.67 25.15 23.19
C ASP A 310 -40.21 26.55 23.52
N ALA A 311 -40.28 27.45 22.54
CA ALA A 311 -40.97 28.73 22.69
C ALA A 311 -42.47 28.54 22.96
N ALA A 312 -43.16 27.70 22.18
CA ALA A 312 -44.57 27.41 22.36
C ALA A 312 -44.88 26.75 23.72
N LYS A 313 -44.00 25.86 24.20
CA LYS A 313 -44.13 25.29 25.56
C LYS A 313 -44.02 26.35 26.65
N LYS A 314 -43.13 27.33 26.47
CA LYS A 314 -42.96 28.43 27.42
C LYS A 314 -44.21 29.31 27.47
N GLU A 315 -44.74 29.70 26.32
CA GLU A 315 -46.00 30.47 26.23
C GLU A 315 -47.17 29.71 26.89
N PHE A 316 -47.27 28.39 26.65
CA PHE A 316 -48.30 27.58 27.29
C PHE A 316 -48.17 27.52 28.82
N ALA A 317 -46.94 27.50 29.35
CA ALA A 317 -46.70 27.54 30.78
C ALA A 317 -47.12 28.89 31.39
N GLU A 318 -46.79 30.01 30.73
CA GLU A 318 -47.20 31.36 31.15
C GLU A 318 -48.73 31.51 31.15
N LEU A 319 -49.41 31.08 30.07
CA LEU A 319 -50.88 31.10 29.99
C LEU A 319 -51.54 30.22 31.07
N LYS A 320 -50.92 29.10 31.42
CA LYS A 320 -51.41 28.22 32.47
C LYS A 320 -51.32 28.87 33.86
N GLU A 321 -50.23 29.57 34.16
CA GLU A 321 -50.08 30.33 35.40
C GLU A 321 -51.10 31.48 35.49
N GLU A 322 -51.34 32.19 34.39
CA GLU A 322 -52.37 33.24 34.32
C GLU A 322 -53.77 32.68 34.59
N LEU A 323 -54.11 31.52 34.00
CA LEU A 323 -55.39 30.86 34.22
C LEU A 323 -55.58 30.50 35.71
N ASP A 324 -54.59 29.86 36.33
CA ASP A 324 -54.64 29.48 37.75
C ASP A 324 -54.82 30.71 38.67
N MET A 325 -54.19 31.84 38.32
CA MET A 325 -54.35 33.11 39.04
C MET A 325 -55.78 33.67 38.92
N THR A 326 -56.36 33.64 37.72
CA THR A 326 -57.74 34.12 37.51
C THR A 326 -58.79 33.25 38.20
N GLU A 327 -58.62 31.92 38.20
CA GLU A 327 -59.51 31.00 38.92
C GLU A 327 -59.46 31.22 40.44
N ASN A 328 -58.29 31.54 40.99
CA ASN A 328 -58.15 31.86 42.41
C ASN A 328 -58.79 33.20 42.79
N GLN A 329 -58.74 34.21 41.91
CA GLN A 329 -59.41 35.49 42.13
C GLN A 329 -60.94 35.37 42.10
N GLN A 330 -61.49 34.48 41.27
CA GLN A 330 -62.95 34.25 41.22
C GLN A 330 -63.51 33.48 42.44
N LYS A 331 -62.64 32.87 43.25
CA LYS A 331 -63.02 32.11 44.47
C LYS A 331 -62.99 32.96 45.75
N GLN A 332 -62.53 34.21 45.71
CA GLN A 332 -62.57 35.19 46.82
C GLN A 332 -63.80 36.09 46.76
#